data_AF-A0A524EHE9-F1
#
_entry.id   AF-A0A524EHE9-F1
#
_cell.length_a   1.000
_cell.length_b   1.000
_cell.length_c   1.000
_cell.angle_alpha   90.00
_cell.angle_beta   90.00
_cell.angle_gamma   90.00
#
_symmetry.space_group_name_H-M   'P 1'
#
loop_
_entity.id
_entity.type
_entity.pdbx_description
1 polymer ?
#
loop_
_entity_poly.entity_id
_entity_poly.type
_entity_poly.pdbx_seq_one_letter_code
_entity_poly.pdbx_strand_id
1 'polypeptide(L)'
;MQTVQNIFQRIFSRWSDDPNDQQYYVKMTFALISALVCAAGGQAFAGTRGLMIGLLIYALSLYVVVYLVGIDPEDLGGRQKLVTNTLPSYLLLWVLIWTVLYAFTLPPEVLDTLAAWGTRMALIS
;
A
#
# COMPACT_ATOMS: atom_id res chain seq x y z
N MET A 1 -4.40 -14.17 21.07
CA MET A 1 -4.59 -14.43 19.62
C MET A 1 -6.06 -14.28 19.20
N GLN A 2 -6.99 -15.00 19.85
CA GLN A 2 -8.42 -15.02 19.49
C GLN A 2 -9.11 -13.64 19.48
N THR A 3 -8.79 -12.75 20.41
CA THR A 3 -9.42 -11.41 20.47
C THR A 3 -9.11 -10.55 19.24
N VAL A 4 -7.86 -10.61 18.74
CA VAL A 4 -7.44 -9.84 17.55
C VAL A 4 -8.06 -10.41 16.28
N GLN A 5 -8.09 -11.75 16.17
CA GLN A 5 -8.78 -12.45 15.09
C GLN A 5 -10.27 -12.09 15.08
N ASN A 6 -10.95 -12.09 16.23
CA ASN A 6 -12.36 -11.73 16.32
C ASN A 6 -12.65 -10.28 15.92
N ILE A 7 -11.77 -9.34 16.25
CA ILE A 7 -11.91 -7.93 15.85
C ILE A 7 -11.70 -7.77 14.34
N PHE A 8 -10.63 -8.36 13.80
CA PHE A 8 -10.36 -8.32 12.36
C PHE A 8 -11.48 -9.00 11.58
N GLN A 9 -11.92 -10.18 12.01
CA GLN A 9 -13.05 -10.86 11.39
C GLN A 9 -14.31 -10.02 11.47
N ARG A 10 -14.63 -9.33 12.57
CA ARG A 10 -15.80 -8.42 12.59
C ARG A 10 -15.70 -7.23 11.64
N ILE A 11 -14.50 -6.67 11.45
CA ILE A 11 -14.29 -5.53 10.55
C ILE A 11 -14.40 -5.98 9.09
N PHE A 12 -13.82 -7.15 8.77
CA PHE A 12 -13.73 -7.68 7.41
C PHE A 12 -14.79 -8.75 7.09
N SER A 13 -15.67 -9.12 8.02
CA SER A 13 -16.75 -10.11 7.81
C SER A 13 -17.81 -9.59 6.85
N ARG A 14 -17.91 -8.28 6.68
CA ARG A 14 -18.80 -7.68 5.68
C ARG A 14 -18.45 -8.12 4.25
N TRP A 15 -17.21 -8.58 4.02
CA TRP A 15 -16.72 -9.03 2.72
C TRP A 15 -16.37 -10.52 2.71
N SER A 16 -16.84 -11.30 3.69
CA SER A 16 -16.52 -12.74 3.79
C SER A 16 -17.29 -13.63 2.82
N ASP A 17 -18.21 -13.07 2.02
CA ASP A 17 -19.01 -13.84 1.06
C ASP A 17 -18.15 -14.44 -0.05
N ASP A 18 -17.03 -13.80 -0.41
CA ASP A 18 -16.00 -14.33 -1.31
C ASP A 18 -14.61 -14.18 -0.65
N PRO A 19 -13.89 -15.29 -0.39
CA PRO A 19 -12.52 -15.25 0.13
C PRO A 19 -11.57 -14.39 -0.70
N ASN A 20 -11.82 -14.29 -2.02
CA ASN A 20 -11.02 -13.49 -2.93
C ASN A 20 -11.23 -11.98 -2.71
N ASP A 21 -12.47 -11.55 -2.48
CA ASP A 21 -12.77 -10.15 -2.17
C ASP A 21 -12.26 -9.80 -0.77
N GLN A 22 -12.41 -10.71 0.19
CA GLN A 22 -11.93 -10.49 1.55
C GLN A 22 -10.41 -10.26 1.60
N GLN A 23 -9.61 -11.11 0.93
CA GLN A 23 -8.16 -10.88 0.86
C GLN A 23 -7.80 -9.57 0.17
N TYR A 24 -8.59 -9.16 -0.83
CA TYR A 24 -8.35 -7.95 -1.60
C TYR A 24 -8.49 -6.72 -0.70
N TYR A 25 -9.61 -6.59 0.02
CA TYR A 25 -9.86 -5.45 0.91
C TYR A 25 -8.89 -5.36 2.07
N VAL A 26 -8.50 -6.50 2.65
CA VAL A 26 -7.47 -6.55 3.70
C VAL A 26 -6.16 -5.98 3.17
N LYS A 27 -5.68 -6.48 2.02
CA LYS A 27 -4.44 -6.00 1.41
C LYS A 27 -4.50 -4.52 1.03
N MET A 28 -5.63 -4.04 0.49
CA MET A 28 -5.79 -2.61 0.18
C MET A 28 -5.75 -1.73 1.44
N THR A 29 -6.30 -2.21 2.55
CA THR A 29 -6.20 -1.48 3.83
C THR A 29 -4.75 -1.41 4.31
N PHE A 30 -3.99 -2.50 4.19
CA PHE A 30 -2.55 -2.50 4.48
C PHE A 30 -1.74 -1.61 3.51
N ALA A 31 -2.15 -1.50 2.25
CA ALA A 31 -1.56 -0.57 1.26
C ALA A 31 -1.77 0.89 1.66
N LEU A 32 -2.97 1.21 2.14
CA LEU A 32 -3.30 2.54 2.65
C LEU A 32 -2.46 2.88 3.89
N ILE A 33 -2.41 1.97 4.85
CA ILE A 33 -1.63 2.16 6.08
C ILE A 33 -0.14 2.32 5.73
N SER A 34 0.41 1.49 4.84
CA SER A 34 1.81 1.61 4.43
C SER A 34 2.09 2.93 3.71
N ALA A 35 1.20 3.39 2.83
CA ALA A 35 1.35 4.68 2.15
C ALA A 35 1.34 5.83 3.16
N LEU A 36 0.45 5.80 4.15
CA LEU A 36 0.38 6.80 5.22
C LEU A 36 1.64 6.79 6.08
N VAL A 37 2.17 5.62 6.44
CA VAL A 37 3.41 5.51 7.22
C VAL A 37 4.61 6.04 6.42
N CYS A 38 4.71 5.68 5.14
CA CYS A 38 5.76 6.19 4.25
C CYS A 38 5.66 7.71 4.06
N ALA A 39 4.44 8.25 3.92
CA ALA A 39 4.21 9.68 3.81
C ALA A 39 4.52 10.43 5.13
N ALA A 40 4.13 9.87 6.27
CA ALA A 40 4.37 10.46 7.58
C ALA A 40 5.87 10.58 7.91
N GLY A 41 6.69 9.64 7.46
CA GLY A 41 8.15 9.75 7.58
C GLY A 41 8.80 10.68 6.53
N GLY A 42 8.03 11.25 5.60
CA GLY A 42 8.47 12.24 4.63
C GLY A 42 9.75 11.83 3.89
N GLN A 43 10.78 12.68 3.94
CA GLN A 43 12.04 12.44 3.26
C GLN A 43 12.81 11.20 3.76
N ALA A 44 12.59 10.74 4.99
CA ALA A 44 13.31 9.58 5.52
C ALA A 44 13.01 8.29 4.73
N PHE A 45 11.83 8.22 4.12
CA PHE A 45 11.38 7.10 3.30
C PHE A 45 11.39 7.39 1.79
N ALA A 46 11.99 8.50 1.36
CA ALA A 46 12.14 8.78 -0.07
C ALA A 46 12.95 7.68 -0.79
N GLY A 47 12.52 7.34 -2.00
CA GLY A 47 13.20 6.35 -2.85
C GLY A 47 13.12 4.91 -2.33
N THR A 48 14.24 4.20 -2.33
CA THR A 48 14.30 2.74 -2.08
C THR A 48 13.85 2.35 -0.66
N ARG A 49 13.96 3.26 0.32
CA ARG A 49 13.60 2.98 1.72
C ARG A 49 12.10 2.82 1.91
N GLY A 50 11.30 3.69 1.31
CA GLY A 50 9.84 3.56 1.28
C GLY A 50 9.40 2.31 0.53
N LEU A 51 10.11 1.94 -0.53
CA LEU A 51 9.85 0.71 -1.28
C LEU A 51 10.07 -0.56 -0.46
N MET A 52 11.15 -0.62 0.32
CA MET A 52 11.37 -1.74 1.24
C MET A 52 10.27 -1.86 2.29
N ILE A 53 9.76 -0.75 2.83
CA ILE A 53 8.65 -0.75 3.79
C ILE A 53 7.34 -1.20 3.14
N GLY A 54 7.02 -0.68 1.96
CA GLY A 54 5.83 -1.10 1.21
C GLY A 54 5.83 -2.61 0.95
N LEU A 55 6.98 -3.16 0.56
CA LEU A 55 7.13 -4.60 0.31
C LEU A 55 7.07 -5.43 1.61
N LEU A 56 7.66 -4.95 2.71
CA LEU A 56 7.58 -5.60 4.01
C LEU A 56 6.13 -5.63 4.54
N ILE A 57 5.40 -4.53 4.41
CA ILE A 57 4.00 -4.46 4.83
C ILE A 57 3.12 -5.34 3.91
N TYR A 58 3.44 -5.43 2.62
CA TYR A 58 2.80 -6.38 1.73
C TYR A 58 3.02 -7.83 2.19
N ALA A 59 4.25 -8.22 2.50
CA ALA A 59 4.54 -9.56 3.04
C ALA A 59 3.79 -9.82 4.36
N LEU A 60 3.73 -8.82 5.24
CA LEU A 60 2.96 -8.88 6.48
C LEU A 60 1.45 -9.07 6.20
N SER A 61 0.91 -8.40 5.19
CA SER A 61 -0.50 -8.54 4.81
C SER A 61 -0.84 -9.96 4.36
N LEU A 62 0.10 -10.67 3.70
CA LEU A 62 -0.09 -12.09 3.34
C LEU A 62 -0.19 -12.96 4.59
N TYR A 63 0.65 -12.70 5.60
CA TYR A 63 0.58 -13.40 6.88
C TYR A 63 -0.76 -13.12 7.60
N VAL A 64 -1.22 -11.87 7.59
CA VAL A 64 -2.51 -11.48 8.18
C VAL A 64 -3.68 -12.20 7.49
N VAL A 65 -3.69 -12.25 6.16
CA VAL A 65 -4.74 -12.95 5.40
C VAL A 65 -4.82 -14.43 5.76
N VAL A 66 -3.68 -15.13 5.79
CA VAL A 66 -3.66 -16.58 6.07
C VAL A 66 -3.94 -16.87 7.55
N TYR A 67 -3.31 -16.15 8.48
CA TYR A 67 -3.35 -16.52 9.91
C TYR A 67 -4.38 -15.74 10.74
N LEU A 68 -4.67 -14.49 10.40
CA LEU A 68 -5.65 -13.68 11.16
C LEU A 68 -7.04 -13.77 10.57
N VAL A 69 -7.17 -13.72 9.24
CA VAL A 69 -8.47 -13.84 8.57
C VAL A 69 -8.85 -15.32 8.44
N GLY A 70 -7.86 -16.20 8.26
CA GLY A 70 -8.08 -17.65 8.16
C GLY A 70 -8.50 -18.08 6.76
N ILE A 71 -8.06 -17.37 5.72
CA ILE A 71 -8.36 -17.74 4.33
C ILE A 71 -7.35 -18.79 3.89
N ASP A 72 -7.85 -19.96 3.49
CA ASP A 72 -7.01 -21.01 2.98
C ASP A 72 -6.53 -20.68 1.55
N PRO A 73 -5.23 -20.84 1.24
CA PRO A 73 -4.70 -20.54 -0.08
C PRO A 73 -5.29 -21.44 -1.17
N GLU A 74 -5.82 -22.60 -0.81
CA GLU A 74 -6.42 -23.57 -1.73
C GLU A 74 -7.74 -23.05 -2.30
N ASP A 75 -8.54 -22.36 -1.48
CA ASP A 75 -9.81 -21.74 -1.88
C ASP A 75 -9.60 -20.63 -2.94
N LEU A 76 -8.42 -20.03 -2.95
CA LEU A 76 -8.03 -18.98 -3.89
C LEU A 76 -7.35 -19.50 -5.17
N GLY A 77 -7.28 -20.82 -5.33
CA GLY A 77 -6.60 -21.46 -6.47
C GLY A 77 -5.07 -21.48 -6.32
N GLY A 78 -4.57 -21.50 -5.09
CA GLY A 78 -3.18 -21.75 -4.73
C GLY A 78 -2.43 -20.53 -4.19
N ARG A 79 -1.29 -20.80 -3.55
CA ARG A 79 -0.42 -19.77 -2.94
C ARG A 79 0.09 -18.73 -3.95
N GLN A 80 0.32 -19.13 -5.20
CA GLN A 80 0.76 -18.22 -6.25
C GLN A 80 -0.32 -17.17 -6.55
N LYS A 81 -1.58 -17.59 -6.72
CA LYS A 81 -2.71 -16.67 -6.96
C LYS A 81 -2.97 -15.77 -5.76
N LEU A 82 -2.83 -16.28 -4.54
CA LEU A 82 -2.92 -15.46 -3.33
C LEU A 82 -1.92 -14.29 -3.35
N VAL A 83 -0.71 -14.46 -3.88
CA VAL A 83 0.25 -13.35 -4.01
C VAL A 83 -0.07 -12.51 -5.25
N THR A 84 -0.04 -13.10 -6.43
CA THR A 84 0.00 -12.34 -7.69
C THR A 84 -1.31 -11.65 -8.05
N ASN A 85 -2.47 -12.17 -7.63
CA ASN A 85 -3.78 -11.61 -8.02
C ASN A 85 -4.01 -10.19 -7.49
N THR A 86 -3.39 -9.88 -6.35
CA THR A 86 -3.61 -8.62 -5.62
C THR A 86 -2.38 -7.71 -5.64
N LEU A 87 -1.23 -8.21 -6.09
CA LEU A 87 0.04 -7.49 -6.07
C LEU A 87 0.03 -6.24 -6.95
N PRO A 88 -0.43 -6.27 -8.23
CA PRO A 88 -0.44 -5.07 -9.07
C PRO A 88 -1.33 -3.97 -8.48
N SER A 89 -2.55 -4.33 -8.05
CA SER A 89 -3.49 -3.38 -7.45
C SER A 89 -2.97 -2.80 -6.14
N TYR A 90 -2.32 -3.63 -5.31
CA TYR A 90 -1.68 -3.19 -4.07
C TYR A 90 -0.60 -2.16 -4.36
N LEU A 91 0.32 -2.48 -5.27
CA LEU A 91 1.43 -1.59 -5.63
C LEU A 91 0.92 -0.29 -6.23
N LEU A 92 -0.08 -0.36 -7.12
CA LEU A 92 -0.63 0.82 -7.77
C LEU A 92 -1.31 1.75 -6.78
N LEU A 93 -2.16 1.22 -5.89
CA LEU A 93 -2.82 2.01 -4.85
C LEU A 93 -1.81 2.62 -3.88
N TRP A 94 -0.85 1.81 -3.41
CA TRP A 94 0.18 2.24 -2.49
C TRP A 94 1.07 3.33 -3.08
N VAL A 95 1.61 3.13 -4.30
CA VAL A 95 2.48 4.11 -4.97
C VAL A 95 1.72 5.39 -5.28
N LEU A 96 0.47 5.29 -5.77
CA LEU A 96 -0.34 6.46 -6.11
C LEU A 96 -0.57 7.33 -4.88
N ILE A 97 -1.04 6.75 -3.78
CA ILE A 97 -1.34 7.49 -2.55
C ILE A 97 -0.04 8.02 -1.93
N TRP A 98 1.01 7.19 -1.88
CA TRP A 98 2.28 7.63 -1.34
C TRP A 98 2.86 8.81 -2.14
N THR A 99 2.80 8.78 -3.47
CA THR A 99 3.30 9.86 -4.33
C THR A 99 2.49 11.15 -4.14
N VAL A 100 1.16 11.03 -4.09
CA VAL A 100 0.28 12.19 -3.85
C VAL A 100 0.57 12.81 -2.50
N LEU A 101 0.67 12.01 -1.44
CA LEU A 101 0.97 12.51 -0.10
C LEU A 101 2.39 13.09 -0.01
N TYR A 102 3.36 12.45 -0.67
CA TYR A 102 4.74 12.92 -0.70
C TYR A 102 4.86 14.31 -1.35
N ALA A 103 4.05 14.61 -2.36
CA ALA A 103 4.01 15.94 -2.98
C ALA A 103 3.71 17.06 -1.97
N PHE A 104 2.89 16.79 -0.95
CA PHE A 104 2.59 17.75 0.13
C PHE A 104 3.69 17.86 1.19
N THR A 105 4.68 16.96 1.18
CA THR A 105 5.82 16.97 2.11
C THR A 105 7.09 17.60 1.53
N LEU A 106 7.03 18.09 0.29
CA LEU A 106 8.17 18.71 -0.39
C LEU A 106 8.51 20.09 0.22
N PRO A 107 9.79 20.38 0.52
CA PRO A 107 10.21 21.71 0.96
C PRO A 107 9.92 22.78 -0.11
N PRO A 108 9.57 24.02 0.27
CA PRO A 108 9.33 25.13 -0.66
C PRO A 108 10.50 25.37 -1.63
N GLU A 109 11.72 25.18 -1.14
CA GLU A 109 12.97 25.34 -1.90
C GLU A 109 13.00 24.45 -3.15
N VAL A 110 12.47 23.23 -3.05
CA VAL A 110 12.40 22.29 -4.18
C VAL A 110 11.38 22.76 -5.21
N LEU A 111 10.24 23.31 -4.76
CA LEU A 111 9.21 23.86 -5.63
C LEU A 111 9.72 25.06 -6.43
N ASP A 112 10.51 25.92 -5.80
CA ASP A 112 11.11 27.08 -6.46
C ASP A 112 12.10 26.66 -7.56
N THR A 113 12.95 25.65 -7.29
CA THR A 113 13.81 25.08 -8.34
C THR A 113 12.99 24.47 -9.48
N LEU A 114 11.96 23.68 -9.20
CA LEU A 114 11.14 23.05 -10.25
C LEU A 114 10.39 24.10 -11.10
N ALA A 115 9.88 25.17 -10.48
CA ALA A 115 9.25 26.28 -11.17
C ALA A 115 10.24 27.09 -12.04
N ALA A 116 11.47 27.29 -11.55
CA ALA A 116 12.54 27.95 -12.29
C ALA A 116 13.00 27.15 -13.53
N TRP A 117 12.98 25.82 -13.46
CA TRP A 117 13.27 24.96 -14.61
C TRP A 117 12.12 24.97 -15.64
N GLY A 118 10.86 24.97 -15.20
CA GLY A 118 9.71 25.07 -16.10
C GLY A 118 9.66 26.39 -16.89
N THR A 119 9.98 27.51 -16.24
CA THR A 119 10.08 28.82 -16.90
C THR A 119 11.27 28.93 -17.86
N ARG A 120 12.41 28.30 -17.55
CA ARG A 120 13.57 28.26 -18.46
C ARG A 120 13.31 27.45 -19.72
N MET A 121 12.53 26.37 -19.66
CA MET A 121 12.19 25.60 -20.87
C MET A 121 11.22 26.34 -21.79
N ALA A 122 10.28 27.11 -21.23
CA ALA A 122 9.32 27.91 -22.01
C ALA A 122 9.96 29.11 -22.75
N LEU A 123 11.16 29.53 -22.36
CA LEU A 123 11.93 30.60 -23.00
C LEU A 123 12.83 30.11 -24.14
N ILE A 124 12.96 28.80 -24.34
CA ILE A 124 13.82 28.18 -25.37
C ILE A 124 12.98 27.64 -26.55
N SER A 125 11.64 27.67 -26.45
CA SER A 125 10.68 27.40 -27.55
C SER A 125 10.20 28.67 -28.22
#